data_AF-B7R6G3-F1
#
_entry.id   AF-B7R6G3-F1
#
_cell.length_a   1.000
_cell.length_b   1.000
_cell.length_c   1.000
_cell.angle_alpha   90.00
_cell.angle_beta   90.00
_cell.angle_gamma   90.00
#
_symmetry.space_group_name_H-M   'P 1'
#
loop_
_entity.id
_entity.type
_entity.pdbx_description
1 polymer ?
#
loop_
_entity_poly.entity_id
_entity_poly.type
_entity_poly.pdbx_seq_one_letter_code
_entity_poly.pdbx_strand_id
1 'polypeptide(L)'
;MKRILVSVLVLFFAIILVTGCGDAKKDTGKTENTVNEAVKSEKVNPQKELTAGTVVSYNNSEIVLESGGEKVKYDFAAKKTVFVEGMPKDIKEGVFVKIIRKDGENYIYVITQGKKEALEDGSTSALGILKEANDNYVVVDVNGKEEKYTVSDKTVMQKFSDSNEVMRYNKDEIKKGNWVMVLVDKNNEVMNIVY
;
A
#
# COMPACT_ATOMS: atom_id res chain seq x y z
N MET A 1 2.90 44.72 -42.29
CA MET A 1 1.45 44.38 -42.32
C MET A 1 1.29 43.06 -41.57
N LYS A 2 0.32 42.83 -40.68
CA LYS A 2 -0.79 43.68 -40.18
C LYS A 2 -0.80 43.72 -38.63
N ARG A 3 -1.64 44.58 -38.05
CA ARG A 3 -2.26 44.37 -36.71
C ARG A 3 -3.50 43.46 -36.89
N ILE A 4 -4.22 42.94 -35.89
CA ILE A 4 -4.35 43.25 -34.45
C ILE A 4 -4.39 41.89 -33.68
N LEU A 5 -4.73 41.71 -32.39
CA LEU A 5 -5.56 42.43 -31.40
C LEU A 5 -4.83 42.52 -30.03
N VAL A 6 -5.55 42.88 -28.97
CA VAL A 6 -5.22 42.67 -27.54
C VAL A 6 -6.48 42.06 -26.90
N SER A 7 -6.34 41.24 -25.87
CA SER A 7 -7.40 41.08 -24.87
C SER A 7 -6.80 40.85 -23.49
N VAL A 8 -6.85 41.89 -22.66
CA VAL A 8 -6.52 41.84 -21.23
C VAL A 8 -7.81 41.51 -20.49
N LEU A 9 -7.88 40.35 -19.85
CA LEU A 9 -8.96 40.04 -18.90
C LEU A 9 -8.49 40.33 -17.47
N VAL A 10 -8.57 41.60 -17.08
CA VAL A 10 -8.55 41.98 -15.67
C VAL A 10 -9.93 41.64 -15.09
N LEU A 11 -9.96 40.80 -14.05
CA LEU A 11 -11.11 40.70 -13.16
C LEU A 11 -10.68 41.16 -11.77
N PHE A 12 -11.10 42.37 -11.40
CA PHE A 12 -11.00 42.85 -10.03
C PHE A 12 -12.01 42.09 -9.14
N PHE A 13 -11.57 41.62 -7.98
CA PHE A 13 -12.40 41.65 -6.78
C PHE A 13 -11.54 42.05 -5.57
N ALA A 14 -12.15 42.74 -4.60
CA ALA A 14 -11.42 43.63 -3.71
C ALA A 14 -11.07 43.02 -2.34
N ILE A 15 -9.91 43.47 -1.87
CA ILE A 15 -9.40 43.56 -0.48
C ILE A 15 -10.47 43.39 0.62
N ILE A 16 -10.18 42.50 1.58
CA ILE A 16 -10.28 42.86 3.01
C ILE A 16 -8.97 42.47 3.70
N LEU A 17 -8.16 43.46 4.06
CA LEU A 17 -7.08 43.29 5.04
C LEU A 17 -7.70 43.37 6.44
N VAL A 18 -7.96 42.22 7.07
CA VAL A 18 -8.29 42.19 8.50
C VAL A 18 -7.00 42.23 9.30
N THR A 19 -6.68 43.38 9.89
CA THR A 19 -5.60 43.51 10.88
C THR A 19 -6.02 42.87 12.21
N GLY A 20 -6.04 41.53 12.23
CA GLY A 20 -6.30 40.75 13.43
C GLY A 20 -5.02 40.54 14.24
N CYS A 21 -4.74 41.41 15.20
CA CYS A 21 -3.79 41.08 16.27
C CYS A 21 -4.43 40.01 17.17
N GLY A 22 -3.98 38.77 17.00
CA GLY A 22 -4.23 37.66 17.91
C GLY A 22 -3.02 36.73 17.86
N ASP A 23 -2.51 36.33 19.02
CA ASP A 23 -1.30 35.52 19.09
C ASP A 23 -1.47 34.21 18.32
N ALA A 24 -0.69 34.06 17.25
CA ALA A 24 -0.54 32.82 16.52
C ALA A 24 0.20 31.81 17.41
N LYS A 25 -0.53 31.21 18.36
CA LYS A 25 -0.10 30.01 19.07
C LYS A 25 0.35 29.02 18.01
N LYS A 26 1.63 28.67 18.09
CA LYS A 26 2.29 27.72 17.20
C LYS A 26 1.68 26.35 17.46
N ASP A 27 0.58 26.06 16.79
CA ASP A 27 -0.13 24.80 16.93
C ASP A 27 0.73 23.68 16.35
N THR A 28 1.45 22.99 17.23
CA THR A 28 2.15 21.74 16.92
C THR A 28 1.17 20.58 16.96
N GLY A 29 0.00 20.77 16.36
CA GLY A 29 -1.01 19.73 16.16
C GLY A 29 -0.38 18.61 15.35
N LYS A 30 -0.41 17.38 15.91
CA LYS A 30 -0.11 16.20 15.12
C LYS A 30 -1.12 16.14 13.98
N THR A 31 -0.64 16.05 12.75
CA THR A 31 -1.47 15.63 11.62
C THR A 31 -2.03 14.25 11.92
N GLU A 32 -3.36 14.16 12.02
CA GLU A 32 -4.05 12.88 12.13
C GLU A 32 -4.06 12.22 10.75
N ASN A 33 -3.52 11.02 10.66
CA ASN A 33 -3.41 10.25 9.42
C ASN A 33 -4.69 9.43 9.22
N THR A 34 -5.76 10.16 8.90
CA THR A 34 -7.15 9.69 8.74
C THR A 34 -7.79 10.14 7.41
N VAL A 35 -7.04 10.84 6.55
CA VAL A 35 -7.54 11.47 5.31
C VAL A 35 -7.05 10.72 4.07
N ASN A 36 -8.00 10.23 3.27
CA ASN A 36 -7.72 9.55 2.00
C ASN A 36 -7.37 10.54 0.88
N GLU A 37 -6.14 11.07 0.89
CA GLU A 37 -5.57 11.85 -0.23
C GLU A 37 -4.89 10.90 -1.23
N ALA A 38 -5.34 10.90 -2.50
CA ALA A 38 -4.71 10.16 -3.58
C ALA A 38 -3.42 10.87 -4.06
N VAL A 39 -2.31 10.15 -4.12
CA VAL A 39 -0.99 10.67 -4.51
C VAL A 39 -0.73 10.32 -5.98
N LYS A 40 -0.31 11.32 -6.78
CA LYS A 40 0.03 11.10 -8.20
C LYS A 40 1.34 10.29 -8.33
N SER A 41 1.20 9.00 -8.56
CA SER A 41 2.28 8.10 -8.97
C SER A 41 2.63 8.27 -10.46
N GLU A 42 3.90 8.07 -10.82
CA GLU A 42 4.25 7.76 -12.21
C GLU A 42 3.92 6.30 -12.52
N LYS A 43 3.52 6.00 -13.76
CA LYS A 43 2.96 4.69 -14.13
C LYS A 43 4.00 3.57 -14.09
N VAL A 44 3.88 2.68 -13.11
CA VAL A 44 4.17 1.26 -13.32
C VAL A 44 2.86 0.58 -13.72
N ASN A 45 2.80 0.02 -14.93
CA ASN A 45 1.60 -0.61 -15.48
C ASN A 45 1.78 -2.14 -15.58
N PRO A 46 1.48 -2.90 -14.51
CA PRO A 46 1.14 -4.29 -14.65
C PRO A 46 -0.31 -4.40 -15.16
N GLN A 47 -0.53 -5.15 -16.24
CA GLN A 47 -1.85 -5.78 -16.43
C GLN A 47 -2.08 -6.76 -15.26
N LYS A 48 -3.29 -7.35 -15.11
CA LYS A 48 -3.63 -8.25 -13.98
C LYS A 48 -2.87 -9.60 -14.01
N GLU A 49 -1.57 -9.50 -13.77
CA GLU A 49 -0.55 -10.54 -13.67
C GLU A 49 -0.11 -10.76 -12.23
N LEU A 50 -0.43 -9.84 -11.29
CA LEU A 50 -0.20 -10.04 -9.87
C LEU A 50 -1.54 -10.04 -9.13
N THR A 51 -1.68 -10.94 -8.16
CA THR A 51 -2.73 -10.87 -7.13
C THR A 51 -2.15 -11.40 -5.84
N ALA A 52 -2.22 -10.64 -4.76
CA ALA A 52 -1.74 -11.09 -3.46
C ALA A 52 -2.69 -10.66 -2.33
N GLY A 53 -2.55 -11.28 -1.16
CA GLY A 53 -3.39 -10.99 0.00
C GLY A 53 -3.40 -12.13 1.02
N THR A 54 -4.20 -11.93 2.08
CA THR A 54 -4.41 -12.93 3.13
C THR A 54 -5.49 -13.92 2.70
N VAL A 55 -5.25 -15.22 2.81
CA VAL A 55 -6.24 -16.25 2.44
C VAL A 55 -7.45 -16.18 3.37
N VAL A 56 -8.63 -16.02 2.77
CA VAL A 56 -9.94 -16.04 3.43
C VAL A 56 -10.60 -17.41 3.25
N SER A 57 -10.47 -18.02 2.07
CA SER A 57 -10.92 -19.38 1.80
C SER A 57 -10.14 -20.01 0.66
N TYR A 58 -10.07 -21.34 0.67
CA TYR A 58 -9.32 -22.13 -0.32
C TYR A 58 -10.03 -23.46 -0.59
N ASN A 59 -10.03 -23.88 -1.84
CA ASN A 59 -10.27 -25.24 -2.28
C ASN A 59 -9.30 -25.59 -3.43
N ASN A 60 -9.25 -26.86 -3.84
CA ASN A 60 -8.29 -27.38 -4.81
C ASN A 60 -8.27 -26.69 -6.20
N SER A 61 -9.26 -25.84 -6.49
CA SER A 61 -9.44 -25.12 -7.76
C SER A 61 -9.43 -23.59 -7.63
N GLU A 62 -9.70 -23.07 -6.42
CA GLU A 62 -10.07 -21.68 -6.21
C GLU A 62 -9.55 -21.16 -4.86
N ILE A 63 -9.07 -19.92 -4.86
CA ILE A 63 -8.59 -19.22 -3.67
C ILE A 63 -9.22 -17.84 -3.59
N VAL A 64 -9.60 -17.41 -2.39
CA VAL A 64 -10.13 -16.07 -2.10
C VAL A 64 -9.16 -15.37 -1.15
N LEU A 65 -8.66 -14.22 -1.57
CA LEU A 65 -7.70 -13.41 -0.84
C LEU A 65 -8.33 -12.10 -0.37
N GLU A 66 -8.08 -11.67 0.88
CA GLU A 66 -8.30 -10.29 1.31
C GLU A 66 -7.07 -9.43 1.01
N SER A 67 -7.31 -8.28 0.39
CA SER A 67 -6.38 -7.15 0.32
C SER A 67 -7.19 -5.87 0.46
N GLY A 68 -6.76 -4.95 1.32
CA GLY A 68 -7.44 -3.67 1.53
C GLY A 68 -8.92 -3.75 1.87
N GLY A 69 -9.36 -4.81 2.55
CA GLY A 69 -10.77 -5.08 2.85
C GLY A 69 -11.61 -5.62 1.68
N GLU A 70 -11.07 -5.69 0.47
CA GLU A 70 -11.68 -6.32 -0.70
C GLU A 70 -11.40 -7.83 -0.70
N LYS A 71 -12.33 -8.63 -1.25
CA LYS A 71 -12.13 -10.07 -1.45
C LYS A 71 -11.93 -10.39 -2.93
N VAL A 72 -10.69 -10.69 -3.30
CA VAL A 72 -10.31 -11.08 -4.66
C VAL A 72 -10.41 -12.60 -4.80
N LYS A 73 -11.32 -13.06 -5.67
CA LYS A 73 -11.49 -14.47 -6.03
C LYS A 73 -10.60 -14.83 -7.22
N TYR A 74 -9.87 -15.94 -7.14
CA TYR A 74 -8.93 -16.39 -8.17
C TYR A 74 -9.10 -17.89 -8.47
N ASP A 75 -9.39 -18.19 -9.75
CA ASP A 75 -9.45 -19.55 -10.31
C ASP A 75 -8.10 -19.91 -10.95
N PHE A 76 -7.51 -21.00 -10.48
CA PHE A 76 -6.27 -21.57 -11.00
C PHE A 76 -6.43 -22.96 -11.63
N ALA A 77 -7.63 -23.56 -11.60
CA ALA A 77 -7.88 -24.91 -12.10
C ALA A 77 -7.67 -25.06 -13.61
N ALA A 78 -8.00 -24.02 -14.38
CA ALA A 78 -7.92 -24.04 -15.84
C ALA A 78 -6.50 -23.84 -16.43
N LYS A 79 -5.44 -23.82 -15.61
CA LYS A 79 -4.08 -23.41 -16.03
C LYS A 79 -3.00 -24.23 -15.31
N LYS A 80 -1.87 -24.45 -15.99
CA LYS A 80 -0.66 -24.99 -15.34
C LYS A 80 -0.26 -24.06 -14.18
N THR A 81 -0.09 -24.65 -13.01
CA THR A 81 0.18 -23.95 -11.75
C THR A 81 1.46 -24.50 -11.14
N VAL A 82 2.40 -23.60 -10.82
CA VAL A 82 3.72 -23.89 -10.25
C VAL A 82 3.78 -23.26 -8.87
N PHE A 83 4.13 -24.06 -7.86
CA PHE A 83 4.40 -23.58 -6.51
C PHE A 83 5.89 -23.23 -6.41
N VAL A 84 6.19 -21.95 -6.20
CA VAL A 84 7.56 -21.42 -6.15
C VAL A 84 8.06 -21.30 -4.71
N GLU A 85 7.15 -21.02 -3.77
CA GLU A 85 7.41 -20.93 -2.34
C GLU A 85 6.24 -21.60 -1.59
N GLY A 86 6.55 -22.41 -0.57
CA GLY A 86 5.57 -23.26 0.14
C GLY A 86 4.97 -24.38 -0.72
N MET A 87 3.93 -25.06 -0.20
CA MET A 87 3.23 -26.17 -0.87
C MET A 87 1.71 -25.96 -0.87
N PRO A 88 0.93 -26.67 -1.74
CA PRO A 88 -0.54 -26.54 -1.78
C PRO A 88 -1.23 -26.82 -0.45
N LYS A 89 -0.67 -27.74 0.35
CA LYS A 89 -1.15 -28.11 1.70
C LYS A 89 -1.04 -26.97 2.72
N ASP A 90 -0.18 -25.99 2.45
CA ASP A 90 0.12 -24.88 3.36
C ASP A 90 -0.83 -23.69 3.12
N ILE A 91 -1.61 -23.71 2.03
CA ILE A 91 -2.70 -22.76 1.79
C ILE A 91 -3.86 -23.07 2.74
N LYS A 92 -4.10 -22.15 3.66
CA LYS A 92 -5.18 -22.16 4.65
C LYS A 92 -5.51 -20.72 5.06
N GLU A 93 -6.64 -20.53 5.71
CA GLU A 93 -7.07 -19.22 6.22
C GLU A 93 -5.96 -18.53 7.06
N GLY A 94 -5.76 -17.23 6.86
CA GLY A 94 -4.75 -16.43 7.54
C GLY A 94 -3.32 -16.52 7.00
N VAL A 95 -3.02 -17.38 6.03
CA VAL A 95 -1.71 -17.43 5.33
C VAL A 95 -1.67 -16.34 4.24
N PHE A 96 -0.50 -15.76 3.97
CA PHE A 96 -0.35 -14.85 2.83
C PHE A 96 -0.05 -15.64 1.55
N VAL A 97 -0.71 -15.28 0.45
CA VAL A 97 -0.42 -15.85 -0.85
C VAL A 97 -0.21 -14.73 -1.85
N LYS A 98 0.87 -14.84 -2.63
CA LYS A 98 1.15 -14.03 -3.82
C LYS A 98 1.09 -14.93 -5.05
N ILE A 99 0.33 -14.51 -6.05
CA ILE A 99 0.17 -15.22 -7.32
C ILE A 99 0.66 -14.30 -8.42
N ILE A 100 1.61 -14.79 -9.22
CA ILE A 100 2.07 -14.15 -10.45
C ILE A 100 1.57 -14.99 -11.63
N ARG A 101 0.87 -14.40 -12.60
CA ARG A 101 0.46 -15.05 -13.83
C ARG A 101 1.36 -14.57 -14.96
N LYS A 102 2.05 -15.50 -15.63
CA LYS A 102 2.96 -15.20 -16.74
C LYS A 102 2.85 -16.28 -17.81
N ASP A 103 2.84 -15.87 -19.08
CA ASP A 103 2.80 -16.76 -20.26
C ASP A 103 1.63 -17.79 -20.23
N GLY A 104 0.55 -17.45 -19.52
CA GLY A 104 -0.62 -18.30 -19.30
C GLY A 104 -0.57 -19.18 -18.03
N GLU A 105 0.62 -19.42 -17.48
CA GLU A 105 0.87 -20.20 -16.26
C GLU A 105 0.66 -19.35 -14.99
N ASN A 106 0.41 -20.02 -13.86
CA ASN A 106 0.33 -19.39 -12.53
C ASN A 106 1.55 -19.79 -11.69
N TYR A 107 2.19 -18.82 -11.05
CA TYR A 107 3.31 -19.00 -10.12
C TYR A 107 2.86 -18.55 -8.73
N ILE A 108 2.65 -19.52 -7.83
CA ILE A 108 2.10 -19.30 -6.49
C ILE A 108 3.22 -19.33 -5.45
N TYR A 109 3.23 -18.33 -4.58
CA TYR A 109 4.10 -18.18 -3.43
C TYR A 109 3.22 -18.21 -2.17
N VAL A 110 3.35 -19.27 -1.37
CA VAL A 110 2.59 -19.50 -0.13
C VAL A 110 3.47 -19.15 1.05
N ILE A 111 3.21 -18.01 1.68
CA ILE A 111 4.09 -17.39 2.68
C ILE A 111 3.42 -17.52 4.06
N THR A 112 3.93 -18.49 4.82
CA THR A 112 3.40 -18.88 6.14
C THR A 112 4.08 -18.16 7.32
N GLN A 113 5.20 -17.48 7.07
CA GLN A 113 5.98 -16.71 8.05
C GLN A 113 6.44 -15.39 7.41
N GLY A 114 6.55 -14.34 8.23
CA GLY A 114 7.06 -13.05 7.77
C GLY A 114 8.52 -13.12 7.32
N LYS A 115 8.93 -12.25 6.40
CA LYS A 115 10.29 -12.17 5.90
C LYS A 115 10.70 -10.75 5.53
N LYS A 116 12.01 -10.51 5.55
CA LYS A 116 12.62 -9.25 5.06
C LYS A 116 13.46 -9.56 3.83
N GLU A 117 13.30 -8.76 2.79
CA GLU A 117 14.06 -8.88 1.54
C GLU A 117 14.68 -7.51 1.23
N ALA A 118 16.01 -7.45 1.20
CA ALA A 118 16.76 -6.26 0.81
C ALA A 118 16.77 -6.14 -0.73
N LEU A 119 16.59 -4.92 -1.24
CA LEU A 119 16.43 -4.65 -2.66
C LEU A 119 17.70 -3.97 -3.25
N GLU A 120 17.85 -4.03 -4.58
CA GLU A 120 19.07 -3.58 -5.29
C GLU A 120 19.38 -2.08 -5.13
N ASP A 121 18.38 -1.26 -4.81
CA ASP A 121 18.50 0.17 -4.53
C ASP A 121 18.92 0.49 -3.08
N GLY A 122 19.09 -0.54 -2.24
CA GLY A 122 19.39 -0.42 -0.82
C GLY A 122 18.18 -0.18 0.08
N SER A 123 16.95 -0.21 -0.46
CA SER A 123 15.73 -0.27 0.35
C SER A 123 15.53 -1.69 0.92
N THR A 124 14.57 -1.84 1.85
CA THR A 124 14.22 -3.15 2.42
C THR A 124 12.70 -3.28 2.51
N SER A 125 12.18 -4.40 1.99
CA SER A 125 10.80 -4.80 2.23
C SER A 125 10.72 -5.68 3.49
N ALA A 126 9.65 -5.53 4.25
CA ALA A 126 9.32 -6.34 5.42
C ALA A 126 7.86 -6.79 5.34
N LEU A 127 7.66 -8.06 4.99
CA LEU A 127 6.34 -8.70 4.90
C LEU A 127 6.05 -9.41 6.23
N GLY A 128 4.90 -9.12 6.84
CA GLY A 128 4.50 -9.70 8.12
C GLY A 128 3.07 -9.35 8.51
N ILE A 129 2.67 -9.67 9.73
CA ILE A 129 1.30 -9.45 10.23
C ILE A 129 1.23 -8.13 11.00
N LEU A 130 0.27 -7.26 10.66
CA LEU A 130 0.07 -5.97 11.33
C LEU A 130 -0.44 -6.18 12.77
N LYS A 131 0.28 -5.63 13.75
CA LYS A 131 -0.06 -5.69 15.18
C LYS A 131 -0.64 -4.38 15.71
N GLU A 132 -0.19 -3.25 15.17
CA GLU A 132 -0.62 -1.91 15.57
C GLU A 132 -0.41 -0.93 14.41
N ALA A 133 -1.31 0.04 14.28
CA ALA A 133 -1.19 1.18 13.38
C ALA A 133 -1.65 2.43 14.11
N ASN A 134 -0.93 3.54 13.94
CA ASN A 134 -1.30 4.87 14.42
C ASN A 134 -0.60 5.94 13.59
N ASP A 135 -0.88 7.21 13.86
CA ASP A 135 -0.42 8.36 13.06
C ASP A 135 1.11 8.49 12.91
N ASN A 136 1.91 7.80 13.73
CA ASN A 136 3.35 8.00 13.86
C ASN A 136 4.15 6.69 13.60
N TYR A 137 3.53 5.52 13.71
CA TYR A 137 4.19 4.25 13.42
C TYR A 137 3.21 3.11 13.13
N VAL A 138 3.72 2.08 12.47
CA VAL A 138 3.12 0.72 12.45
C VAL A 138 4.02 -0.27 13.18
N VAL A 139 3.43 -1.35 13.70
CA VAL A 139 4.15 -2.50 14.27
C VAL A 139 3.77 -3.74 13.50
N VAL A 140 4.77 -4.46 12.98
CA VAL A 140 4.60 -5.63 12.12
C VAL A 140 5.38 -6.81 12.68
N ASP A 141 4.72 -7.96 12.77
CA ASP A 141 5.30 -9.23 13.20
C ASP A 141 5.92 -9.94 12.00
N VAL A 142 7.25 -9.95 12.01
CA VAL A 142 8.09 -10.58 10.99
C VAL A 142 8.69 -11.84 11.61
N ASN A 143 8.00 -12.97 11.41
CA ASN A 143 8.39 -14.30 11.89
C ASN A 143 8.49 -14.46 13.42
N GLY A 144 7.45 -14.03 14.14
CA GLY A 144 7.38 -14.11 15.61
C GLY A 144 8.13 -12.98 16.32
N LYS A 145 8.61 -11.98 15.57
CA LYS A 145 9.31 -10.80 16.09
C LYS A 145 8.58 -9.54 15.65
N GLU A 146 8.05 -8.80 16.63
CA GLU A 146 7.44 -7.50 16.37
C GLU A 146 8.52 -6.44 16.10
N GLU A 147 8.45 -5.81 14.94
CA GLU A 147 9.32 -4.70 14.52
C GLU A 147 8.49 -3.44 14.28
N LYS A 148 9.01 -2.30 14.76
CA LYS A 148 8.32 -1.00 14.74
C LYS A 148 8.92 -0.11 13.65
N TYR A 149 8.03 0.50 12.87
CA TYR A 149 8.35 1.26 11.67
C TYR A 149 7.72 2.65 11.75
N THR A 150 8.54 3.70 11.76
CA THR A 150 8.10 5.10 11.87
C THR A 150 7.53 5.58 10.53
N VAL A 151 6.28 6.05 10.52
CA VAL A 151 5.66 6.67 9.34
C VAL A 151 5.79 8.20 9.41
N SER A 152 5.61 8.85 8.27
CA SER A 152 5.73 10.30 8.07
C SER A 152 4.59 10.84 7.23
N ASP A 153 4.51 12.17 7.10
CA ASP A 153 3.66 12.87 6.13
C ASP A 153 3.90 12.42 4.68
N LYS A 154 5.12 11.97 4.36
CA LYS A 154 5.51 11.44 3.04
C LYS A 154 5.09 9.99 2.83
N THR A 155 4.78 9.24 3.89
CA THR A 155 4.48 7.80 3.79
C THR A 155 3.16 7.59 3.03
N VAL A 156 3.21 6.72 2.04
CA VAL A 156 2.04 6.30 1.26
C VAL A 156 1.64 4.87 1.57
N MET A 157 0.50 4.45 1.04
CA MET A 157 0.02 3.08 1.06
C MET A 157 -0.77 2.75 -0.20
N GLN A 158 -0.91 1.46 -0.48
CA GLN A 158 -1.62 0.92 -1.65
C GLN A 158 -2.10 -0.51 -1.35
N LYS A 159 -3.07 -1.02 -2.11
CA LYS A 159 -3.55 -2.40 -1.94
C LYS A 159 -2.61 -3.39 -2.63
N PHE A 160 -2.51 -4.62 -2.14
CA PHE A 160 -1.98 -5.75 -2.93
C PHE A 160 -2.84 -6.06 -4.17
N SER A 161 -4.13 -5.68 -4.17
CA SER A 161 -5.06 -5.85 -5.29
C SER A 161 -4.93 -4.79 -6.40
N ASP A 162 -4.45 -3.58 -6.08
CA ASP A 162 -4.23 -2.50 -7.05
C ASP A 162 -2.97 -1.68 -6.70
N SER A 163 -1.97 -1.76 -7.58
CA SER A 163 -0.71 -1.01 -7.49
C SER A 163 -0.72 0.34 -8.21
N ASN A 164 -1.85 0.73 -8.82
CA ASN A 164 -1.99 2.00 -9.52
C ASN A 164 -2.57 3.09 -8.59
N GLU A 165 -3.44 2.70 -7.66
CA GLU A 165 -4.01 3.57 -6.63
C GLU A 165 -3.06 3.64 -5.42
N VAL A 166 -2.33 4.76 -5.33
CA VAL A 166 -1.45 5.09 -4.21
C VAL A 166 -2.05 6.27 -3.46
N MET A 167 -2.19 6.14 -2.15
CA MET A 167 -2.80 7.15 -1.28
C MET A 167 -1.87 7.49 -0.10
N ARG A 168 -2.10 8.61 0.57
CA ARG A 168 -1.46 8.89 1.87
C ARG A 168 -1.75 7.76 2.85
N TYR A 169 -0.78 7.52 3.73
CA TYR A 169 -0.98 6.63 4.86
C TYR A 169 -2.21 7.04 5.68
N ASN A 170 -3.19 6.15 5.77
CA ASN A 170 -4.32 6.22 6.70
C ASN A 170 -4.29 5.01 7.62
N LYS A 171 -4.25 5.25 8.94
CA LYS A 171 -4.20 4.19 9.95
C LYS A 171 -5.47 3.36 10.04
N ASP A 172 -6.62 3.93 9.67
CA ASP A 172 -7.96 3.34 9.85
C ASP A 172 -8.33 2.39 8.69
N GLU A 173 -7.65 2.50 7.56
CA GLU A 173 -7.81 1.63 6.37
C GLU A 173 -7.05 0.30 6.52
N ILE A 174 -6.03 0.24 7.38
CA ILE A 174 -5.18 -0.95 7.58
C ILE A 174 -5.56 -1.73 8.85
N LYS A 175 -5.84 -3.03 8.71
CA LYS A 175 -6.45 -3.83 9.79
C LYS A 175 -5.43 -4.68 10.55
N LYS A 176 -5.46 -4.59 11.88
CA LYS A 176 -4.71 -5.49 12.78
C LYS A 176 -5.08 -6.96 12.49
N GLY A 177 -4.07 -7.80 12.31
CA GLY A 177 -4.21 -9.22 11.96
C GLY A 177 -4.10 -9.51 10.46
N ASN A 178 -4.27 -8.51 9.58
CA ASN A 178 -3.97 -8.67 8.16
C ASN A 178 -2.46 -8.70 7.94
N TRP A 179 -2.05 -9.35 6.85
CA TRP A 179 -0.68 -9.21 6.33
C TRP A 179 -0.47 -7.85 5.69
N VAL A 180 0.71 -7.28 5.90
CA VAL A 180 1.18 -6.04 5.28
C VAL A 180 2.63 -6.16 4.84
N MET A 181 3.01 -5.43 3.80
CA MET A 181 4.40 -5.25 3.41
C MET A 181 4.82 -3.80 3.63
N VAL A 182 5.75 -3.58 4.56
CA VAL A 182 6.34 -2.26 4.80
C VAL A 182 7.61 -2.14 3.96
N LEU A 183 7.68 -1.10 3.12
CA LEU A 183 8.87 -0.76 2.35
C LEU A 183 9.57 0.43 3.03
N VAL A 184 10.77 0.18 3.58
CA VAL A 184 11.64 1.23 4.13
C VAL A 184 12.77 1.58 3.18
N ASP A 185 13.14 2.85 3.15
CA ASP A 185 14.30 3.31 2.40
C ASP A 185 15.63 2.97 3.12
N LYS A 186 16.75 3.34 2.50
CA LYS A 186 18.11 3.17 3.05
C LYS A 186 18.39 3.95 4.36
N ASN A 187 17.55 4.92 4.71
CA ASN A 187 17.59 5.67 5.97
C ASN A 187 16.65 5.06 7.04
N ASN A 188 15.94 3.98 6.69
CA ASN A 188 14.90 3.33 7.49
C ASN A 188 13.64 4.23 7.72
N GLU A 189 13.37 5.18 6.80
CA GLU A 189 12.08 5.87 6.71
C GLU A 189 11.07 5.01 5.93
N VAL A 190 9.80 4.91 6.37
CA VAL A 190 8.78 4.14 5.64
C VAL A 190 8.31 4.92 4.42
N MET A 191 8.59 4.37 3.24
CA MET A 191 8.11 4.92 1.96
C MET A 191 6.67 4.49 1.69
N ASN A 192 6.38 3.19 1.79
CA ASN A 192 5.11 2.61 1.35
C ASN A 192 4.65 1.45 2.27
N ILE A 193 3.35 1.29 2.44
CA ILE A 193 2.71 0.17 3.14
C ILE A 193 1.70 -0.50 2.21
N VAL A 194 1.92 -1.77 1.87
CA VAL A 194 1.02 -2.56 1.01
C VAL A 194 0.13 -3.47 1.84
N TYR A 195 -1.19 -3.52 1.58
CA TYR A 195 -2.19 -4.14 2.46
C TYR A 195 -3.40 -4.81 1.75
#